data_AF-A0A1E4HY85-F1
#
_entry.id   AF-A0A1E4HY85-F1
#
_cell.length_a   1.000
_cell.length_b   1.000
_cell.length_c   1.000
_cell.angle_alpha   90.00
_cell.angle_beta   90.00
_cell.angle_gamma   90.00
#
_symmetry.space_group_name_H-M   'P 1'
#
loop_
_entity.id
_entity.type
_entity.pdbx_description
1 polymer ?
#
loop_
_entity_poly.entity_id
_entity_poly.type
_entity_poly.pdbx_seq_one_letter_code
_entity_poly.pdbx_strand_id
1 'polypeptide(L)'
;MIRVEWGYHQINRSRLPDGFRIYLGVGPQPDYSSPAASVPHVLARTAYVSDLIGLAPGAIYSIGVRAFNGSGEETNTVTSLAISDATGPDGVDSLMALPTATQGD
;
A
#
# COMPACT_ATOMS: atom_id res chain seq x y z
N MET A 1 -3.21 -6.13 -2.75
CA MET A 1 -2.15 -5.15 -3.09
C MET A 1 -2.70 -3.75 -2.88
N ILE A 2 -1.84 -2.74 -2.74
CA ILE A 2 -2.23 -1.32 -2.79
C ILE A 2 -1.32 -0.61 -3.78
N ARG A 3 -1.89 0.08 -4.78
CA ARG A 3 -1.15 0.92 -5.72
C ARG A 3 -1.15 2.36 -5.24
N VAL A 4 0.04 2.91 -5.03
CA VAL A 4 0.25 4.27 -4.52
C VAL A 4 0.71 5.16 -5.67
N GLU A 5 0.00 6.25 -5.91
CA GLU A 5 0.32 7.24 -6.94
C GLU A 5 0.50 8.62 -6.32
N TRP A 6 1.52 9.35 -6.76
CA TRP A 6 1.77 10.71 -6.28
C TRP A 6 2.37 11.61 -7.36
N GLY A 7 2.14 12.91 -7.19
CA GLY A 7 2.76 13.95 -8.00
C GLY A 7 3.98 14.54 -7.30
N TYR A 8 5.02 14.85 -8.08
CA TYR A 8 6.12 15.69 -7.63
C TYR A 8 6.28 16.86 -8.61
N HIS A 9 5.99 18.06 -8.11
CA HIS A 9 6.26 19.29 -8.84
C HIS A 9 7.60 19.84 -8.37
N GLN A 10 8.53 20.05 -9.31
CA GLN A 10 9.84 20.59 -9.00
C GLN A 10 9.71 22.06 -8.59
N ILE A 11 9.70 22.32 -7.28
CA ILE A 11 9.62 23.69 -6.74
C ILE A 11 11.01 24.34 -6.67
N ASN A 12 12.06 23.54 -6.39
CA ASN A 12 13.43 24.05 -6.28
C ASN A 12 14.46 23.09 -6.90
N ARG A 13 15.17 23.54 -7.95
CA ARG A 13 16.18 22.74 -8.65
C ARG A 13 17.43 22.45 -7.82
N SER A 14 17.73 23.24 -6.79
CA SER A 14 18.90 23.01 -5.92
C SER A 14 18.65 21.95 -4.84
N ARG A 15 17.42 21.43 -4.72
CA ARG A 15 17.02 20.43 -3.72
C ARG A 15 16.26 19.29 -4.36
N LEU A 16 16.77 18.82 -5.50
CA LEU A 16 16.20 17.65 -6.15
C LEU A 16 16.29 16.44 -5.20
N PRO A 17 15.24 15.61 -5.12
CA PRO A 17 15.33 14.32 -4.47
C PRO A 17 16.21 13.38 -5.27
N ASP A 18 16.92 12.50 -4.57
CA ASP A 18 17.50 11.29 -5.15
C ASP A 18 16.39 10.24 -5.36
N GLY A 19 15.34 10.29 -4.53
CA GLY A 19 14.15 9.48 -4.71
C GLY A 19 13.06 9.76 -3.69
N PHE A 20 12.09 8.85 -3.66
CA PHE A 20 10.95 8.87 -2.77
C PHE A 20 10.91 7.57 -1.97
N ARG A 21 10.68 7.67 -0.67
CA ARG A 21 10.40 6.56 0.23
C ARG A 21 8.91 6.50 0.49
N ILE A 22 8.35 5.30 0.36
CA ILE A 22 6.94 5.02 0.63
C ILE A 22 6.90 4.29 1.96
N TYR A 23 6.12 4.83 2.89
CA TYR A 23 5.92 4.32 4.23
C TYR A 23 4.53 3.77 4.37
N LEU A 24 4.42 2.73 5.19
CA LEU A 24 3.20 1.97 5.39
C LEU A 24 3.05 1.68 6.87
N GLY A 25 1.87 1.93 7.43
CA GLY A 25 1.52 1.54 8.80
C GLY A 25 0.15 0.88 8.82
N VAL A 26 -0.06 -0.03 9.78
CA VAL A 26 -1.39 -0.57 10.07
C VAL A 26 -2.11 0.41 10.99
N GLY A 27 -3.31 0.84 10.60
CA GLY A 27 -4.06 1.85 11.35
C GLY A 27 -3.79 3.30 10.90
N PRO A 28 -3.93 4.31 11.78
CA PRO A 28 -4.13 5.70 11.36
C PRO A 28 -2.86 6.46 10.95
N GLN A 29 -1.66 5.91 11.21
CA GLN A 29 -0.39 6.59 10.98
C GLN A 29 0.63 5.66 10.30
N PRO A 30 1.33 6.11 9.24
CA PRO A 30 2.39 5.34 8.62
C PRO A 30 3.52 5.08 9.62
N ASP A 31 4.13 3.91 9.53
CA ASP A 31 5.39 3.64 10.21
C ASP A 31 6.54 4.24 9.38
N TYR A 32 7.21 5.25 9.93
CA TYR A 32 8.34 5.94 9.30
C TYR A 32 9.71 5.34 9.67
N SER A 33 9.76 4.24 10.42
CA SER A 33 11.03 3.62 10.84
C SER A 33 11.75 2.89 9.70
N SER A 34 10.99 2.36 8.74
CA SER A 34 11.52 1.66 7.57
C SER A 34 10.61 1.86 6.35
N PRO A 35 11.17 2.20 5.18
CA PRO A 35 10.37 2.34 3.97
C PRO A 35 9.87 0.98 3.48
N ALA A 36 8.58 0.91 3.14
CA ALA A 36 7.98 -0.25 2.47
C ALA A 36 8.42 -0.36 1.01
N ALA A 37 8.71 0.78 0.36
CA ALA A 37 9.27 0.83 -0.98
C ALA A 37 10.10 2.10 -1.20
N SER A 38 10.95 2.09 -2.23
CA SER A 38 11.71 3.26 -2.67
C SER A 38 11.65 3.39 -4.18
N VAL A 39 11.39 4.60 -4.67
CA VAL A 39 11.30 4.92 -6.10
C VAL A 39 12.31 6.02 -6.44
N PRO A 40 13.25 5.78 -7.38
CA PRO A 40 14.23 6.79 -7.75
C PRO A 40 13.55 7.97 -8.46
N HIS A 41 14.07 9.17 -8.21
CA HIS A 41 13.63 10.35 -8.93
C HIS A 41 14.16 10.33 -10.37
N VAL A 42 13.32 10.77 -11.31
CA VAL A 42 13.67 10.87 -12.73
C VAL A 42 13.44 12.31 -13.19
N LEU A 43 14.45 12.91 -13.83
CA LEU A 43 14.34 14.27 -14.35
C LEU A 43 13.13 14.41 -15.29
N ALA A 44 12.43 15.53 -15.19
CA ALA A 44 11.21 15.87 -15.93
C ALA A 44 9.99 14.95 -15.67
N ARG A 45 10.09 13.95 -14.79
CA ARG A 45 8.93 13.14 -14.37
C ARG A 45 8.20 13.83 -13.23
N THR A 46 6.91 14.04 -13.41
CA THR A 46 6.02 14.69 -12.42
C THR A 46 5.05 13.73 -11.74
N ALA A 47 4.89 12.50 -12.24
CA ALA A 47 4.01 11.49 -11.70
C ALA A 47 4.78 10.19 -11.42
N TYR A 48 4.49 9.58 -10.28
CA TYR A 48 5.18 8.41 -9.76
C TYR A 48 4.18 7.40 -9.23
N VAL A 49 4.59 6.14 -9.22
CA VAL A 49 3.78 5.01 -8.79
C VAL A 49 4.64 3.97 -8.06
N SER A 50 4.06 3.29 -7.08
CA SER A 50 4.62 2.11 -6.43
C SER A 50 3.52 1.12 -6.05
N ASP A 51 3.74 -0.16 -6.31
CA ASP A 51 2.85 -1.24 -5.87
C ASP A 51 3.34 -1.83 -4.54
N LEU A 52 2.46 -1.85 -3.54
CA LEU A 52 2.70 -2.46 -2.24
C LEU A 52 2.05 -3.86 -2.20
N ILE A 53 2.88 -4.87 -1.97
CA ILE A 53 2.53 -6.29 -1.96
C ILE A 53 2.71 -6.90 -0.56
N GLY A 54 2.25 -8.14 -0.35
CA GLY A 54 2.40 -8.84 0.93
C GLY A 54 1.52 -8.29 2.06
N LEU A 55 0.44 -7.61 1.71
CA LEU A 55 -0.48 -6.97 2.65
C LEU A 55 -1.54 -7.94 3.16
N ALA A 56 -1.92 -7.83 4.43
CA ALA A 56 -2.95 -8.65 5.04
C ALA A 56 -4.33 -8.25 4.48
N PRO A 57 -5.10 -9.19 3.89
CA PRO A 57 -6.35 -8.88 3.20
C PRO A 57 -7.36 -8.18 4.11
N GLY A 58 -8.04 -7.17 3.59
CA GLY A 58 -9.04 -6.40 4.33
C GLY A 58 -8.48 -5.44 5.40
N ALA A 59 -7.16 -5.41 5.63
CA ALA A 59 -6.57 -4.48 6.58
C ALA A 59 -6.56 -3.04 6.05
N ILE A 60 -6.77 -2.09 6.97
CA ILE A 60 -6.64 -0.65 6.72
C ILE A 60 -5.17 -0.27 6.92
N TYR A 61 -4.59 0.31 5.88
CA TYR A 61 -3.24 0.83 5.88
C TYR A 61 -3.23 2.34 5.74
N SER A 62 -2.29 2.98 6.41
CA SER A 62 -1.91 4.37 6.20
C SER A 62 -0.62 4.43 5.41
N ILE A 63 -0.60 5.31 4.40
CA ILE A 63 0.50 5.49 3.47
C ILE A 63 1.03 6.92 3.59
N GLY A 64 2.35 7.06 3.66
CA GLY A 64 3.06 8.33 3.55
C GLY A 64 4.13 8.23 2.47
N VAL A 65 4.37 9.32 1.73
CA VAL A 65 5.46 9.38 0.75
C VAL A 65 6.35 10.56 1.08
N ARG A 66 7.66 10.30 1.19
CA ARG A 66 8.66 11.32 1.50
C ARG A 66 9.79 11.35 0.49
N ALA A 67 10.11 12.54 0.01
CA ALA A 67 11.30 12.77 -0.80
C ALA A 67 12.57 12.73 0.08
N PHE A 68 13.63 12.10 -0.42
CA PHE A 68 14.94 12.05 0.24
C PHE A 68 16.06 12.39 -0.73
N ASN A 69 17.16 12.92 -0.19
CA ASN A 69 18.44 13.02 -0.86
C ASN A 69 19.60 12.91 0.13
N GLY A 70 20.83 13.08 -0.34
CA GLY A 70 22.03 13.07 0.52
C GLY A 70 22.04 14.10 1.67
N SER A 71 21.17 15.11 1.65
CA SER A 71 21.02 16.08 2.77
C SER A 71 20.00 15.66 3.82
N GLY A 72 19.20 14.62 3.54
CA GLY A 72 18.19 14.11 4.44
C GLY A 72 16.88 13.80 3.74
N GLU A 73 15.87 13.56 4.58
CA GLU A 73 14.53 13.24 4.15
C GLU A 73 13.55 14.30 4.63
N GLU A 74 12.56 14.60 3.81
CA GLU A 74 11.52 15.56 4.14
C GLU A 74 10.54 14.99 5.19
N THR A 75 9.83 15.86 5.92
CA THR A 75 9.06 15.49 7.12
C THR A 75 7.54 15.60 6.93
N ASN A 76 7.04 15.51 5.71
CA ASN A 76 5.62 15.56 5.38
C ASN A 76 4.82 14.57 6.24
N THR A 77 3.67 15.06 6.69
CA THR A 77 2.71 14.37 7.54
C THR A 77 1.39 14.11 6.83
N VAL A 78 1.26 14.47 5.55
CA VAL A 78 0.12 14.11 4.71
C VAL A 78 0.14 12.60 4.49
N THR A 79 -0.99 11.96 4.80
CA THR A 79 -1.17 10.52 4.69
C THR A 79 -2.42 10.20 3.89
N SER A 80 -2.45 9.01 3.29
CA SER A 80 -3.63 8.45 2.66
C SER A 80 -3.99 7.13 3.34
N LEU A 81 -5.28 6.85 3.50
CA LEU A 81 -5.76 5.57 4.00
C LEU A 81 -6.24 4.73 2.82
N ALA A 82 -5.84 3.46 2.80
CA ALA A 82 -6.31 2.50 1.82
C ALA A 82 -6.57 1.14 2.49
N ILE A 83 -7.64 0.50 2.06
CA ILE A 83 -7.96 -0.87 2.44
C ILE A 83 -7.30 -1.78 1.43
N SER A 84 -6.49 -2.73 1.89
CA SER A 84 -5.99 -3.75 0.99
C SER A 84 -7.13 -4.70 0.62
N ASP A 85 -7.20 -5.06 -0.66
CA ASP A 85 -8.28 -5.91 -1.16
C ASP A 85 -8.39 -7.19 -0.32
N ALA A 86 -9.61 -7.48 0.15
CA ALA A 86 -9.88 -8.73 0.83
C ALA A 86 -9.98 -9.81 -0.26
N THR A 87 -9.13 -10.83 -0.22
CA THR A 87 -9.34 -12.01 -1.07
C THR A 87 -10.77 -12.49 -0.85
N GLY A 88 -11.50 -12.77 -1.93
CA GLY A 88 -12.92 -13.16 -1.89
C GLY A 88 -13.21 -14.35 -0.95
N PRO A 89 -14.48 -14.70 -0.72
CA PRO A 89 -14.85 -15.68 0.29
C PRO A 89 -14.10 -17.00 0.07
N ASP A 90 -13.67 -17.62 1.17
CA ASP A 90 -13.09 -18.96 1.14
C ASP A 90 -14.03 -19.89 0.37
N GLY A 91 -13.45 -20.81 -0.41
CA GLY A 91 -14.21 -21.84 -1.11
C GLY A 91 -15.01 -22.69 -0.12
N VAL A 92 -16.18 -23.18 -0.54
CA VAL A 92 -16.96 -24.12 0.27
C VAL A 92 -16.12 -25.37 0.52
N ASP A 93 -15.72 -25.60 1.77
CA ASP A 93 -15.04 -26.81 2.21
C ASP A 93 -16.03 -27.72 2.96
N SER A 94 -15.87 -29.04 2.80
CA SER A 94 -16.63 -30.07 3.50
C SER A 94 -18.16 -30.09 3.26
N LEU A 95 -18.61 -29.83 2.03
CA LEU A 95 -20.02 -30.05 1.66
C LEU A 95 -20.32 -31.56 1.60
N MET A 96 -21.14 -32.06 2.54
CA MET A 96 -21.69 -33.41 2.52
C MET A 96 -23.22 -33.36 2.50
N ALA A 97 -23.84 -34.12 1.59
CA ALA A 97 -25.29 -34.33 1.54
C ALA A 97 -25.59 -35.82 1.75
N LEU A 98 -26.44 -36.13 2.72
CA LEU A 98 -26.92 -37.49 2.98
C LEU A 98 -28.37 -37.63 2.51
N PRO A 99 -28.73 -38.73 1.83
CA PRO A 99 -30.12 -39.01 1.49
C PRO A 99 -30.91 -39.35 2.76
N THR A 100 -32.08 -38.74 2.93
CA THR A 100 -33.05 -39.22 3.92
C THR A 100 -33.76 -40.43 3.31
N ALA A 101 -33.56 -41.62 3.87
CA ALA A 101 -34.37 -42.76 3.50
C ALA A 101 -35.83 -42.47 3.87
N THR A 102 -36.71 -42.36 2.88
CA THR A 102 -38.15 -42.45 3.11
C THR A 102 -38.46 -43.92 3.32
N GLN A 103 -38.51 -44.39 4.57
CA GLN A 103 -39.08 -45.70 4.85
C GLN A 103 -40.59 -45.57 4.68
N GLY A 104 -41.11 -46.09 3.56
CA GLY A 104 -42.54 -46.25 3.33
C GLY A 104 -43.12 -47.26 4.31
N ASP A 105 -44.34 -46.95 4.75
CA ASP A 105 -45.18 -47.71 5.69
C ASP A 105 -45.37 -49.20 5.31
#